data_AF-T1AE15-F1
#
_entry.id   AF-T1AE15-F1
#
_cell.length_a   1.000
_cell.length_b   1.000
_cell.length_c   1.000
_cell.angle_alpha   90.00
_cell.angle_beta   90.00
_cell.angle_gamma   90.00
#
_symmetry.space_group_name_H-M   'P 1'
#
loop_
_entity.id
_entity.type
_entity.pdbx_description
1 polymer ?
#
loop_
_entity_poly.entity_id
_entity_poly.type
_entity_poly.pdbx_seq_one_letter_code
_entity_poly.pdbx_strand_id
1 'polypeptide(L)'
;MNEISARYSVLEEEYEIPVPEEVRHQSSRNRQGRGDPLPEEAVASFRGDLDRVSRDAYASYQRALEAGVARETARLLLPVAFYTQWYWKINLYNLFHFLSLRLDPHAQEEIRLYAAELAKIGRLVCPVAFEAFDEFQIGALGIGRREQRALRLLLEGATPDAACAAAGLPLSREDGKPMTTGEGVEFLEKLARLREAL
;
A
#
# COMPACT_ATOMS: atom_id res chain seq x y z
N MET A 1 -9.22 18.71 2.11
CA MET A 1 -8.32 18.60 0.95
C MET A 1 -8.79 19.60 -0.09
N ASN A 2 -7.89 20.23 -0.83
CA ASN A 2 -8.21 21.10 -1.96
C ASN A 2 -7.28 20.71 -3.10
N GLU A 3 -7.84 20.17 -4.17
CA GLU A 3 -7.11 19.63 -5.32
C GLU A 3 -7.26 20.53 -6.54
N ILE A 4 -6.24 20.58 -7.39
CA ILE A 4 -6.33 21.24 -8.68
C ILE A 4 -7.51 20.67 -9.48
N SER A 5 -8.37 21.56 -9.96
CA SER A 5 -9.54 21.15 -10.73
C SER A 5 -9.24 21.24 -12.21
N ALA A 6 -9.12 20.09 -12.87
CA ALA A 6 -9.04 20.01 -14.34
C ALA A 6 -10.30 20.51 -15.08
N ARG A 7 -11.33 20.97 -14.36
CA ARG A 7 -12.49 21.69 -14.92
C ARG A 7 -12.17 23.17 -15.14
N TYR A 8 -11.33 23.74 -14.28
CA TYR A 8 -11.00 25.16 -14.26
C TYR A 8 -9.58 25.43 -14.74
N SER A 9 -8.68 24.45 -14.68
CA SER A 9 -7.29 24.56 -15.10
C SER A 9 -6.99 23.62 -16.27
N VAL A 10 -6.01 24.00 -17.09
CA VAL A 10 -5.37 23.09 -18.05
C VAL A 10 -4.35 22.27 -17.28
N LEU A 11 -4.36 20.95 -17.46
CA LEU A 11 -3.37 20.07 -16.82
C LEU A 11 -2.05 20.11 -17.58
N GLU A 12 -0.95 20.01 -16.84
CA GLU A 12 0.40 19.94 -17.38
C GLU A 12 0.67 18.54 -17.98
N GLU A 13 1.65 18.45 -18.89
CA GLU A 13 2.08 17.17 -19.47
C GLU A 13 3.00 16.42 -18.50
N GLU A 14 2.50 16.17 -17.29
CA GLU A 14 3.23 15.46 -16.25
C GLU A 14 2.51 14.15 -15.93
N TYR A 15 3.17 13.03 -16.15
CA TYR A 15 2.64 11.70 -15.88
C TYR A 15 3.73 10.76 -15.37
N GLU A 16 3.31 9.81 -14.54
CA GLU A 16 4.21 8.83 -13.95
C GLU A 16 4.57 7.72 -14.93
N ILE A 17 5.87 7.45 -15.07
CA ILE A 17 6.41 6.26 -15.72
C ILE A 17 7.15 5.45 -14.65
N PRO A 18 6.60 4.31 -14.20
CA PRO A 18 7.19 3.52 -13.12
C PRO A 18 8.59 3.06 -13.53
N VAL A 19 9.55 2.95 -12.60
CA VAL A 19 10.92 2.45 -12.92
C VAL A 19 10.88 0.96 -13.34
N PRO A 20 11.88 0.40 -14.06
CA PRO A 20 11.78 -0.97 -14.57
C PRO A 20 11.50 -2.01 -13.49
N GLU A 21 12.05 -1.81 -12.30
CA GLU A 21 11.91 -2.68 -11.15
C GLU A 21 10.49 -2.69 -10.57
N GLU A 22 9.63 -1.77 -10.96
CA GLU A 22 8.25 -1.64 -10.49
C GLU A 22 7.24 -2.36 -11.39
N VAL A 23 7.62 -2.67 -12.62
CA VAL A 23 6.77 -3.39 -13.57
C VAL A 23 6.91 -4.89 -13.32
N ARG A 24 5.97 -5.45 -12.56
CA ARG A 24 6.04 -6.82 -12.05
C ARG A 24 4.73 -7.57 -12.24
N HIS A 25 4.77 -8.88 -12.02
CA HIS A 25 3.56 -9.68 -11.93
C HIS A 25 2.66 -9.21 -10.78
N GLN A 26 1.36 -9.53 -10.85
CA GLN A 26 0.45 -9.35 -9.73
C GLN A 26 0.85 -10.30 -8.58
N SER A 27 0.93 -9.80 -7.35
CA SER A 27 1.22 -10.67 -6.19
C SER A 27 0.06 -11.64 -5.92
N SER A 28 0.39 -12.89 -5.63
CA SER A 28 -0.55 -13.94 -5.25
C SER A 28 -1.01 -13.85 -3.79
N ARG A 29 -0.27 -13.11 -2.95
CA ARG A 29 -0.58 -12.93 -1.52
C ARG A 29 -1.15 -11.54 -1.22
N ASN A 30 -0.60 -10.50 -1.84
CA ASN A 30 -1.07 -9.13 -1.67
C ASN A 30 -1.79 -8.65 -2.94
N ARG A 31 -3.13 -8.55 -2.90
CA ARG A 31 -3.92 -8.07 -4.04
C ARG A 31 -3.64 -6.62 -4.42
N GLN A 32 -3.04 -5.83 -3.55
CA GLN A 32 -2.63 -4.44 -3.81
C GLN A 32 -1.14 -4.32 -4.12
N GLY A 33 -0.42 -5.44 -4.18
CA GLY A 33 1.03 -5.48 -4.29
C GLY A 33 1.52 -6.16 -5.57
N ARG A 34 2.79 -5.89 -5.83
CA ARG A 34 3.57 -6.46 -6.93
C ARG A 34 4.24 -7.77 -6.49
N GLY A 35 4.37 -8.71 -7.42
CA GLY A 35 4.93 -10.06 -7.24
C GLY A 35 6.32 -10.18 -7.85
N ASP A 36 6.55 -11.27 -8.58
CA ASP A 36 7.85 -11.55 -9.19
C ASP A 36 8.16 -10.62 -10.38
N PRO A 37 9.45 -10.39 -10.71
CA PRO A 37 9.86 -9.62 -11.88
C PRO A 37 9.26 -10.17 -13.18
N LEU A 38 8.89 -9.27 -14.09
CA LEU A 38 8.54 -9.62 -15.47
C LEU A 38 9.81 -9.74 -16.33
N PRO A 39 9.76 -10.44 -17.48
CA PRO A 39 10.84 -10.41 -18.47
C PRO A 39 11.13 -8.98 -18.93
N GLU A 40 12.41 -8.65 -19.13
CA GLU A 40 12.87 -7.30 -19.48
C GLU A 40 12.17 -6.74 -20.73
N GLU A 41 11.93 -7.58 -21.73
CA GLU A 41 11.18 -7.20 -22.95
C GLU A 41 9.75 -6.76 -22.63
N ALA A 42 9.05 -7.47 -21.74
CA ALA A 42 7.70 -7.12 -21.33
C ALA A 42 7.67 -5.81 -20.52
N VAL A 43 8.67 -5.60 -19.67
CA VAL A 43 8.85 -4.36 -18.90
C VAL A 43 9.10 -3.17 -19.85
N ALA A 44 10.03 -3.31 -20.80
CA ALA A 44 10.34 -2.27 -21.78
C ALA A 44 9.13 -1.96 -22.68
N SER A 45 8.42 -3.00 -23.12
CA SER A 45 7.21 -2.87 -23.92
C SER A 45 6.12 -2.10 -23.19
N PHE A 46 5.78 -2.50 -21.95
CA PHE A 46 4.78 -1.80 -21.13
C PHE A 46 5.12 -0.33 -20.90
N ARG A 47 6.38 -0.03 -20.53
CA ARG A 47 6.83 1.35 -20.31
C ARG A 47 6.74 2.18 -21.59
N GLY A 48 7.16 1.60 -22.72
CA GLY A 48 7.06 2.26 -24.03
C GLY A 48 5.62 2.55 -24.44
N ASP A 49 4.71 1.59 -24.19
CA ASP A 49 3.29 1.77 -24.42
C ASP A 49 2.69 2.84 -23.51
N LEU A 50 3.06 2.88 -22.24
CA LEU A 50 2.56 3.88 -21.29
C LEU A 50 3.01 5.30 -21.67
N ASP A 51 4.29 5.49 -22.03
CA ASP A 51 4.79 6.79 -22.49
C ASP A 51 4.09 7.22 -23.79
N ARG A 52 4.02 6.32 -24.79
CA ARG A 52 3.33 6.60 -26.05
C ARG A 52 1.86 6.97 -25.84
N VAL A 53 1.12 6.16 -25.07
CA VAL A 53 -0.30 6.41 -24.78
C VAL A 53 -0.50 7.74 -24.05
N SER A 54 0.37 8.06 -23.09
CA SER A 54 0.26 9.31 -22.32
C SER A 54 0.52 10.54 -23.21
N ARG A 55 1.53 10.49 -24.07
CA ARG A 55 1.81 11.54 -25.07
C ARG A 55 0.67 11.71 -26.07
N ASP A 56 0.18 10.61 -26.65
CA ASP A 56 -0.91 10.64 -27.62
C ASP A 56 -2.21 11.18 -26.99
N ALA A 57 -2.49 10.80 -25.75
CA ALA A 57 -3.60 11.30 -24.97
C ALA A 57 -3.47 12.81 -24.70
N TYR A 58 -2.29 13.28 -24.30
CA TYR A 58 -2.06 14.70 -24.06
C TYR A 58 -2.18 15.54 -25.33
N ALA A 59 -1.61 15.07 -26.45
CA ALA A 59 -1.75 15.73 -27.74
C ALA A 59 -3.22 15.80 -28.18
N SER A 60 -4.00 14.75 -27.92
CA SER A 60 -5.44 14.73 -28.20
C SER A 60 -6.22 15.67 -27.29
N TYR A 61 -5.85 15.74 -26.02
CA TYR A 61 -6.38 16.69 -25.04
C TYR A 61 -6.15 18.14 -25.49
N GLN A 62 -4.93 18.48 -25.92
CA GLN A 62 -4.60 19.81 -26.43
C GLN A 62 -5.42 20.17 -27.68
N ARG A 63 -5.51 19.28 -28.67
CA ARG A 63 -6.36 19.51 -29.85
C ARG A 63 -7.83 19.71 -29.49
N ALA A 64 -8.34 18.97 -28.50
CA ALA A 64 -9.72 19.15 -28.03
C ALA A 64 -9.92 20.54 -27.40
N LEU A 65 -8.96 21.02 -26.61
CA LEU A 65 -9.00 22.37 -26.04
C LEU A 65 -8.95 23.45 -27.14
N GLU A 66 -8.07 23.29 -28.14
CA GLU A 66 -7.97 24.20 -29.29
C GLU A 66 -9.26 24.25 -30.11
N ALA A 67 -9.97 23.11 -30.22
CA ALA A 67 -11.27 23.01 -30.87
C ALA A 67 -12.44 23.57 -30.02
N GLY A 68 -12.18 24.09 -28.82
CA GLY A 68 -13.19 24.69 -27.94
C GLY A 68 -13.99 23.68 -27.11
N VAL A 69 -13.53 22.42 -27.00
CA VAL A 69 -14.15 21.45 -26.10
C VAL A 69 -13.97 21.92 -24.65
N ALA A 70 -15.04 21.85 -23.86
CA ALA A 70 -14.99 22.21 -22.45
C ALA A 70 -13.94 21.38 -21.70
N ARG A 71 -13.15 22.03 -20.82
CA ARG A 71 -12.03 21.40 -20.08
C ARG A 71 -12.44 20.14 -19.34
N GLU A 72 -13.63 20.15 -18.71
CA GLU A 72 -14.14 19.01 -17.95
C GLU A 72 -14.44 17.77 -18.80
N THR A 73 -14.71 17.97 -20.10
CA THR A 73 -14.91 16.92 -21.09
C THR A 73 -13.58 16.53 -21.74
N ALA A 74 -12.74 17.51 -22.10
CA ALA A 74 -11.44 17.26 -22.72
C ALA A 74 -10.54 16.38 -21.84
N ARG A 75 -10.53 16.63 -20.51
CA ARG A 75 -9.73 15.85 -19.55
C ARG A 75 -10.08 14.36 -19.48
N LEU A 76 -11.24 13.95 -19.99
CA LEU A 76 -11.63 12.52 -20.04
C LEU A 76 -10.69 11.69 -20.92
N LEU A 77 -9.89 12.35 -21.76
CA LEU A 77 -8.86 11.71 -22.59
C LEU A 77 -7.60 11.32 -21.79
N LEU A 78 -7.38 11.90 -20.61
CA LEU A 78 -6.14 11.74 -19.86
C LEU A 78 -6.16 10.47 -18.98
N PRO A 79 -5.16 9.59 -19.08
CA PRO A 79 -4.98 8.43 -18.20
C PRO A 79 -4.78 8.80 -16.73
N VAL A 80 -4.97 7.81 -15.85
CA VAL A 80 -4.72 7.93 -14.39
C VAL A 80 -3.26 8.18 -14.01
N ALA A 81 -2.33 8.00 -14.95
CA ALA A 81 -0.90 8.24 -14.73
C ALA A 81 -0.57 9.74 -14.60
N PHE A 82 -1.47 10.64 -15.03
CA PHE A 82 -1.23 12.08 -14.96
C PHE A 82 -1.20 12.58 -13.52
N TYR A 83 -0.20 13.42 -13.22
CA TYR A 83 -0.02 14.01 -11.91
C TYR A 83 -1.14 15.01 -11.58
N THR A 84 -1.43 15.09 -10.30
CA THR A 84 -2.32 16.09 -9.71
C THR A 84 -1.64 16.68 -8.48
N GLN A 85 -2.13 17.84 -8.04
CA GLN A 85 -1.60 18.54 -6.89
C GLN A 85 -2.76 18.91 -5.96
N TRP A 86 -2.55 18.74 -4.65
CA TRP A 86 -3.51 19.17 -3.66
C TRP A 86 -2.86 19.73 -2.40
N TYR A 87 -3.60 20.61 -1.74
CA TYR A 87 -3.38 20.98 -0.35
C TYR A 87 -4.13 20.01 0.56
N TRP A 88 -3.40 19.35 1.44
CA TRP A 88 -3.97 18.47 2.43
C TRP A 88 -3.70 18.99 3.84
N LYS A 89 -4.78 19.36 4.53
CA LYS A 89 -4.78 19.70 5.96
C LYS A 89 -5.39 18.54 6.74
N ILE A 90 -4.64 18.04 7.72
CA ILE A 90 -5.05 16.96 8.61
C ILE A 90 -4.53 17.25 10.02
N ASN A 91 -5.24 16.79 11.05
CA ASN A 91 -4.75 16.87 12.43
C ASN A 91 -3.82 15.68 12.73
N LEU A 92 -3.04 15.77 13.80
CA LEU A 92 -2.03 14.75 14.12
C LEU A 92 -2.64 13.37 14.39
N TYR A 93 -3.77 13.29 15.08
CA TYR A 93 -4.46 12.02 15.37
C TYR A 93 -4.83 11.27 14.08
N ASN A 94 -5.46 11.97 13.13
CA ASN A 94 -5.85 11.37 11.86
C ASN A 94 -4.63 11.13 10.94
N LEU A 95 -3.57 11.93 11.09
CA LEU A 95 -2.31 11.66 10.39
C LEU A 95 -1.69 10.34 10.84
N PHE A 96 -1.65 10.07 12.15
CA PHE A 96 -1.17 8.78 12.67
C PHE A 96 -2.01 7.61 12.17
N HIS A 97 -3.34 7.74 12.17
CA HIS A 97 -4.19 6.71 11.59
C HIS A 97 -3.94 6.52 10.08
N PHE A 98 -3.74 7.60 9.33
CA PHE A 98 -3.36 7.50 7.92
C PHE A 98 -2.03 6.78 7.76
N LEU A 99 -1.01 7.15 8.52
CA LEU A 99 0.31 6.54 8.46
C LEU A 99 0.27 5.06 8.86
N SER A 100 -0.53 4.66 9.86
CA SER A 100 -0.66 3.25 10.24
C SER A 100 -1.24 2.39 9.11
N LEU A 101 -2.11 2.95 8.28
CA LEU A 101 -2.68 2.25 7.12
C LEU A 101 -1.79 2.32 5.88
N ARG A 102 -1.04 3.41 5.71
CA ARG A 102 -0.28 3.68 4.47
C ARG A 102 1.20 3.40 4.58
N LEU A 103 1.74 3.09 5.75
CA LEU A 103 3.06 2.49 5.92
C LEU A 103 3.01 0.96 5.94
N ASP A 104 1.80 0.38 6.02
CA ASP A 104 1.60 -1.06 6.02
C ASP A 104 2.14 -1.69 4.71
N PRO A 105 2.90 -2.81 4.78
CA PRO A 105 3.44 -3.47 3.59
C PRO A 105 2.39 -3.94 2.58
N HIS A 106 1.13 -4.12 3.01
CA HIS A 106 0.03 -4.47 2.12
C HIS A 106 -0.51 -3.30 1.31
N ALA A 107 -0.27 -2.05 1.74
CA ALA A 107 -0.61 -0.89 0.94
C ALA A 107 0.24 -0.81 -0.34
N GLN A 108 -0.33 -0.20 -1.38
CA GLN A 108 0.35 0.05 -2.63
C GLN A 108 1.65 0.85 -2.41
N GLU A 109 2.71 0.52 -3.15
CA GLU A 109 4.05 1.07 -2.94
C GLU A 109 4.09 2.60 -3.08
N GLU A 110 3.41 3.14 -4.09
CA GLU A 110 3.42 4.56 -4.41
C GLU A 110 2.88 5.40 -3.25
N ILE A 111 1.73 5.02 -2.65
CA ILE A 111 1.20 5.75 -1.49
C ILE A 111 2.05 5.55 -0.23
N ARG A 112 2.76 4.43 -0.12
CA ARG A 112 3.73 4.21 0.97
C ARG A 112 4.90 5.17 0.89
N LEU A 113 5.38 5.50 -0.31
CA LEU A 113 6.45 6.48 -0.50
C LEU A 113 6.01 7.87 -0.01
N TYR A 114 4.80 8.32 -0.36
CA TYR A 114 4.24 9.56 0.17
C TYR A 114 4.06 9.51 1.69
N ALA A 115 3.55 8.40 2.24
CA ALA A 115 3.39 8.23 3.68
C ALA A 115 4.74 8.26 4.43
N ALA A 116 5.80 7.70 3.85
CA ALA A 116 7.14 7.72 4.42
C ALA A 116 7.70 9.15 4.51
N GLU A 117 7.52 9.98 3.48
CA GLU A 117 7.93 11.39 3.52
C GLU A 117 7.12 12.19 4.56
N LEU A 118 5.82 11.96 4.64
CA LEU A 118 4.97 12.58 5.67
C LEU A 118 5.39 12.16 7.09
N ALA A 119 5.76 10.90 7.28
CA ALA A 119 6.27 10.41 8.56
C ALA A 119 7.59 11.10 8.94
N LYS A 120 8.51 11.33 8.00
CA LYS A 120 9.75 12.09 8.23
C LYS A 120 9.44 13.52 8.70
N ILE A 121 8.57 14.22 7.99
CA ILE A 121 8.14 15.58 8.35
C ILE A 121 7.50 15.58 9.74
N GLY A 122 6.61 14.63 10.00
CA GLY A 122 5.95 14.52 11.29
C GLY A 122 6.90 14.25 12.46
N ARG A 123 7.89 13.35 12.28
CA ARG A 123 8.95 13.09 13.28
C ARG A 123 9.73 14.36 13.61
N LEU A 124 9.97 15.23 12.63
CA LEU A 124 10.65 16.52 12.85
C LEU A 124 9.76 17.52 13.62
N VAL A 125 8.47 17.59 13.30
CA VAL A 125 7.55 18.60 13.85
C VAL A 125 7.06 18.23 15.26
N CYS A 126 6.79 16.95 15.53
CA CYS A 126 6.21 16.49 16.80
C CYS A 126 6.88 15.18 17.30
N PRO A 127 8.18 15.23 17.64
CA PRO A 127 9.00 14.04 17.90
C PRO A 127 8.47 13.15 19.02
N VAL A 128 8.06 13.72 20.16
CA VAL A 128 7.55 12.96 21.32
C VAL A 128 6.28 12.19 20.98
N ALA A 129 5.38 12.79 20.19
CA ALA A 129 4.15 12.12 19.76
C ALA A 129 4.47 11.02 18.74
N PHE A 130 5.45 11.24 17.86
CA PHE A 130 5.88 10.25 16.88
C PHE A 130 6.60 9.07 17.53
N GLU A 131 7.39 9.29 18.58
CA GLU A 131 8.03 8.23 19.36
C GLU A 131 6.96 7.32 19.98
N ALA A 132 5.94 7.90 20.60
CA ALA A 132 4.81 7.14 21.13
C ALA A 132 4.00 6.43 20.04
N PHE A 133 3.83 7.04 18.87
CA PHE A 133 3.19 6.42 17.71
C PHE A 133 3.98 5.21 17.19
N ASP A 134 5.30 5.34 17.09
CA ASP A 134 6.20 4.28 16.64
C ASP A 134 6.15 3.09 17.61
N GLU A 135 6.27 3.34 18.92
CA GLU A 135 6.25 2.32 19.96
C GLU A 135 4.89 1.60 20.07
N PHE A 136 3.82 2.38 20.21
CA PHE A 136 2.51 1.84 20.61
C PHE A 136 1.55 1.55 19.45
N GLN A 137 1.85 1.98 18.22
CA GLN A 137 1.02 1.70 17.05
C GLN A 137 1.76 0.97 15.93
N ILE A 138 2.88 1.51 15.43
CA ILE A 138 3.59 0.90 14.29
C ILE A 138 4.37 -0.36 14.70
N GLY A 139 5.13 -0.28 15.79
CA GLY A 139 5.92 -1.38 16.34
C GLY A 139 5.11 -2.31 17.24
N ALA A 140 3.88 -1.93 17.60
CA ALA A 140 3.05 -2.72 18.49
C ALA A 140 2.55 -4.00 17.83
N LEU A 141 2.68 -5.12 18.56
CA LEU A 141 2.13 -6.40 18.13
C LEU A 141 0.72 -6.61 18.71
N GLY A 142 -0.29 -6.53 17.86
CA GLY A 142 -1.67 -6.84 18.24
C GLY A 142 -1.90 -8.34 18.43
N ILE A 143 -2.24 -8.76 19.66
CA ILE A 143 -2.61 -10.16 19.99
C ILE A 143 -4.10 -10.22 20.33
N GLY A 144 -4.90 -10.77 19.42
CA GLY A 144 -6.34 -10.95 19.55
C GLY A 144 -6.72 -12.05 20.53
N ARG A 145 -8.01 -12.15 20.89
CA ARG A 145 -8.47 -13.04 21.98
C ARG A 145 -8.09 -14.52 21.79
N ARG A 146 -8.21 -15.06 20.56
CA ARG A 146 -7.83 -16.46 20.27
C ARG A 146 -6.30 -16.62 20.31
N GLU A 147 -5.57 -15.65 19.78
CA GLU A 147 -4.12 -15.61 19.82
C GLU A 147 -3.60 -15.55 21.27
N GLN A 148 -4.25 -14.79 22.17
CA GLN A 148 -3.93 -14.78 23.60
C GLN A 148 -4.09 -16.16 24.23
N ARG A 149 -5.14 -16.91 23.85
CA ARG A 149 -5.35 -18.29 24.30
C ARG A 149 -4.25 -19.22 23.78
N ALA A 150 -3.89 -19.10 22.51
CA ALA A 150 -2.79 -19.88 21.93
C ALA A 150 -1.45 -19.55 22.60
N LEU A 151 -1.16 -18.25 22.79
CA LEU A 151 0.06 -17.77 23.46
C LEU A 151 0.17 -18.30 24.89
N ARG A 152 -0.92 -18.32 25.65
CA ARG A 152 -0.94 -18.93 26.98
C ARG A 152 -0.53 -20.42 26.93
N LEU A 153 -1.10 -21.19 26.01
CA LEU A 153 -0.78 -22.61 25.87
C LEU A 153 0.69 -22.83 25.46
N LEU A 154 1.22 -21.95 24.60
CA LEU A 154 2.64 -21.95 24.24
C LEU A 154 3.54 -21.72 25.45
N LEU A 155 3.20 -20.75 26.32
CA LEU A 155 3.94 -20.48 27.56
C LEU A 155 3.85 -21.64 28.55
N GLU A 156 2.78 -22.44 28.50
CA GLU A 156 2.59 -23.67 29.27
C GLU A 156 3.32 -24.89 28.63
N GLY A 157 4.04 -24.69 27.51
CA GLY A 157 4.87 -25.70 26.85
C GLY A 157 4.22 -26.45 25.69
N ALA A 158 3.03 -26.03 25.24
CA ALA A 158 2.40 -26.62 24.05
C ALA A 158 3.19 -26.30 22.78
N THR A 159 3.11 -27.17 21.77
CA THR A 159 3.62 -26.86 20.43
C THR A 159 2.72 -25.83 19.73
N PRO A 160 3.26 -25.04 18.77
CA PRO A 160 2.45 -24.08 18.00
C PRO A 160 1.19 -24.68 17.38
N ASP A 161 1.30 -25.85 16.74
CA ASP A 161 0.16 -26.54 16.13
C ASP A 161 -0.91 -26.90 17.16
N ALA A 162 -0.53 -27.44 18.32
CA ALA A 162 -1.45 -27.82 19.38
C ALA A 162 -2.13 -26.60 20.01
N ALA A 163 -1.36 -25.53 20.24
CA ALA A 163 -1.87 -24.27 20.79
C ALA A 163 -2.86 -23.60 19.84
N CYS A 164 -2.54 -23.53 18.55
CA CYS A 164 -3.40 -22.97 17.50
C CYS A 164 -4.70 -23.79 17.37
N ALA A 165 -4.61 -25.12 17.30
CA ALA A 165 -5.78 -25.99 17.23
C ALA A 165 -6.70 -25.80 18.45
N ALA A 166 -6.16 -25.82 19.66
CA ALA A 166 -6.93 -25.64 20.89
C ALA A 166 -7.53 -24.22 21.03
N ALA A 167 -6.93 -23.21 20.40
CA ALA A 167 -7.39 -21.84 20.42
C ALA A 167 -8.44 -21.50 19.33
N GLY A 168 -8.72 -22.43 18.41
CA GLY A 168 -9.60 -22.18 17.27
C GLY A 168 -8.96 -21.30 16.20
N LEU A 169 -7.66 -21.50 15.98
CA LEU A 169 -6.83 -20.89 14.94
C LEU A 169 -6.36 -22.00 13.99
N PRO A 170 -7.17 -22.41 13.00
CA PRO A 170 -6.82 -23.51 12.12
C PRO A 170 -5.58 -23.17 11.26
N LEU A 171 -4.69 -24.13 11.11
CA LEU A 171 -3.51 -24.05 10.25
C LEU A 171 -3.66 -24.88 8.97
N SER A 172 -4.70 -25.71 8.90
CA SER A 172 -5.02 -26.56 7.76
C SER A 172 -6.52 -26.44 7.43
N ARG A 173 -6.84 -26.60 6.15
CA ARG A 173 -8.21 -26.67 5.63
C ARG A 173 -8.87 -27.99 6.01
N GLU A 174 -10.19 -28.07 5.79
CA GLU A 174 -10.97 -29.30 6.02
C GLU A 174 -10.47 -30.50 5.19
N ASP A 175 -9.86 -30.26 4.03
CA ASP A 175 -9.24 -31.27 3.17
C ASP A 175 -7.82 -31.70 3.63
N GLY A 176 -7.36 -31.20 4.78
CA GLY A 176 -6.05 -31.50 5.36
C GLY A 176 -4.88 -30.70 4.77
N LYS A 177 -5.11 -29.86 3.75
CA LYS A 177 -4.02 -29.06 3.16
C LYS A 177 -3.67 -27.86 4.05
N PRO A 178 -2.38 -27.49 4.17
CA PRO A 178 -1.97 -26.33 4.94
C PRO A 178 -2.58 -25.04 4.37
N MET A 179 -2.99 -24.13 5.25
CA MET A 179 -3.46 -22.81 4.88
C MET A 179 -2.27 -21.89 4.59
N THR A 180 -2.42 -21.03 3.58
CA THR A 180 -1.42 -20.00 3.24
C THR A 180 -1.81 -18.61 3.75
N THR A 181 -3.04 -18.46 4.27
CA THR A 181 -3.63 -17.22 4.77
C THR A 181 -4.62 -17.53 5.89
N GLY A 182 -4.95 -16.54 6.73
CA GLY A 182 -5.96 -16.65 7.80
C GLY A 182 -5.37 -16.45 9.20
N GLU A 183 -6.25 -16.26 10.19
CA GLU A 183 -5.87 -15.83 11.55
C GLU A 183 -4.80 -16.71 12.21
N GLY A 184 -4.82 -18.04 11.98
CA GLY A 184 -3.81 -18.94 12.54
C GLY A 184 -2.44 -18.81 11.88
N VAL A 185 -2.40 -18.61 10.56
CA VAL A 185 -1.15 -18.36 9.81
C VAL A 185 -0.58 -17.00 10.22
N GLU A 186 -1.42 -15.97 10.29
CA GLU A 186 -1.05 -14.63 10.75
C GLU A 186 -0.48 -14.66 12.18
N PHE A 187 -1.07 -15.45 13.08
CA PHE A 187 -0.54 -15.61 14.43
C PHE A 187 0.87 -16.24 14.44
N LEU A 188 1.12 -17.26 13.62
CA LEU A 188 2.46 -17.84 13.51
C LEU A 188 3.47 -16.85 12.92
N GLU A 189 3.07 -16.03 11.94
CA GLU A 189 3.90 -14.95 11.40
C GLU A 189 4.24 -13.91 12.48
N LYS A 190 3.28 -13.54 13.33
CA LYS A 190 3.51 -12.65 14.50
C LYS A 190 4.55 -13.25 15.45
N LEU A 191 4.46 -14.54 15.76
CA LEU A 191 5.43 -15.22 16.62
C LEU A 191 6.82 -15.31 15.98
N ALA A 192 6.89 -15.53 14.67
CA ALA A 192 8.15 -15.54 13.93
C ALA A 192 8.85 -14.17 14.01
N ARG A 193 8.09 -13.09 13.78
CA ARG A 193 8.60 -11.71 13.93
C ARG A 193 9.15 -11.43 15.32
N LEU A 194 8.50 -11.92 16.39
CA LEU A 194 9.01 -11.78 17.75
C LEU A 194 10.36 -12.49 17.96
N ARG A 195 10.58 -13.63 17.30
CA ARG A 195 11.85 -14.38 17.40
C ARG A 195 12.98 -13.71 16.63
N GLU A 196 12.69 -13.06 15.52
CA GLU A 196 13.67 -12.33 14.70
C GLU A 196 14.08 -10.98 15.31
N ALA A 197 13.24 -10.39 16.16
CA ALA A 197 13.50 -9.12 16.84
C ALA A 197 14.38 -9.25 18.11
N LEU A 198 14.69 -10.48 18.55
CA LEU A 198 15.52 -10.80 19.72
C LEU A 198 16.92 -11.25 19.30
#